data_AF-A0A2V6ALE8-F1
#
_entry.id   AF-A0A2V6ALE8-F1
#
_cell.length_a   1.000
_cell.length_b   1.000
_cell.length_c   1.000
_cell.angle_alpha   90.00
_cell.angle_beta   90.00
_cell.angle_gamma   90.00
#
_symmetry.space_group_name_H-M   'P 1'
#
loop_
_entity.id
_entity.type
_entity.pdbx_description
1 polymer ?
#
loop_
_entity_poly.entity_id
_entity_poly.type
_entity_poly.pdbx_seq_one_letter_code
_entity_poly.pdbx_strand_id
1 'polypeptide(L)'
;MKRNFLTLATAGLIILGGFSVVQAQNPRGGGARGGAKGHRLEQLTEGLNLTPDQQAKVQPLIDQAKPQIAEIHREAMQKMKSVITSTASQIRPLLTAEQQKKLDENQNARRGKMNARKGPGPRDEMDED
;
A
#
# COMPACT_ATOMS: atom_id res chain seq x y z
N MET A 1 38.44 -1.15 -7.98
CA MET A 1 38.83 -0.91 -6.58
C MET A 1 37.82 -1.61 -5.66
N LYS A 2 38.36 -2.47 -4.79
CA LYS A 2 37.89 -2.98 -3.47
C LYS A 2 36.40 -2.81 -3.10
N ARG A 3 35.74 -3.96 -2.90
CA ARG A 3 34.34 -4.19 -2.50
C ARG A 3 34.15 -3.95 -0.99
N ASN A 4 33.05 -3.32 -0.58
CA ASN A 4 32.55 -3.38 0.80
C ASN A 4 31.16 -4.05 0.81
N PHE A 5 31.12 -5.37 0.95
CA PHE A 5 29.90 -6.10 1.27
C PHE A 5 29.75 -6.13 2.79
N LEU A 6 28.78 -5.38 3.30
CA LEU A 6 28.43 -5.41 4.72
C LEU A 6 27.49 -6.61 4.96
N THR A 7 28.08 -7.73 5.36
CA THR A 7 27.39 -8.97 5.69
C THR A 7 26.73 -8.85 7.07
N LEU A 8 25.42 -8.66 7.14
CA LEU A 8 24.67 -8.71 8.40
C LEU A 8 24.17 -10.15 8.62
N ALA A 9 25.01 -10.98 9.23
CA ALA A 9 24.62 -12.29 9.72
C ALA A 9 23.70 -12.10 10.94
N THR A 10 22.40 -12.30 10.77
CA THR A 10 21.46 -12.36 11.90
C THR A 10 20.99 -13.80 12.05
N ALA A 11 21.62 -14.51 12.98
CA ALA A 11 21.13 -15.78 13.48
C ALA A 11 19.84 -15.53 14.27
N GLY A 12 18.74 -16.16 13.84
CA GLY A 12 17.48 -16.20 14.58
C GLY A 12 17.02 -17.64 14.72
N LEU A 13 17.45 -18.30 15.79
CA LEU A 13 16.87 -19.56 16.25
C LEU A 13 15.43 -19.31 16.70
N ILE A 14 14.44 -19.75 15.92
CA ILE A 14 13.05 -19.84 16.39
C ILE A 14 12.81 -21.27 16.83
N ILE A 15 12.93 -21.48 18.13
CA ILE A 15 12.49 -22.70 18.81
C ILE A 15 10.96 -22.72 18.78
N LEU A 16 10.35 -23.67 18.05
CA LEU A 16 8.93 -23.97 18.15
C LEU A 16 8.66 -24.65 19.50
N GLY A 17 8.23 -23.86 20.49
CA GLY A 17 7.63 -24.35 21.73
C GLY A 17 6.11 -24.24 21.64
N GLY A 18 5.42 -25.38 21.66
CA GLY A 18 3.96 -25.43 21.72
C GLY A 18 3.44 -24.94 23.07
N PHE A 19 2.48 -24.02 23.03
CA PHE A 19 1.55 -23.74 24.12
C PHE A 19 0.18 -23.46 23.50
N SER A 20 -0.77 -24.36 23.78
CA SER A 20 -2.19 -24.13 23.56
C SER A 20 -2.66 -23.08 24.56
N VAL A 21 -2.84 -21.85 24.11
CA VAL A 21 -3.65 -20.85 24.80
C VAL A 21 -4.79 -20.48 23.85
N VAL A 22 -5.99 -20.88 24.26
CA VAL A 22 -7.25 -20.29 23.81
C VAL A 22 -7.13 -18.79 24.03
N GLN A 23 -6.79 -18.06 22.97
CA GLN A 23 -6.88 -16.62 22.95
C GLN A 23 -8.07 -16.29 22.06
N ALA A 24 -9.11 -15.73 22.69
CA ALA A 24 -10.24 -15.12 22.00
C ALA A 24 -9.69 -14.08 21.01
N GLN A 25 -9.62 -14.45 19.73
CA GLN A 25 -9.12 -13.60 18.68
C GLN A 25 -10.24 -12.69 18.21
N ASN A 26 -10.41 -11.59 18.94
CA ASN A 26 -10.80 -10.33 18.35
C ASN A 26 -9.55 -9.46 18.16
N PRO A 27 -8.77 -9.64 17.08
CA PRO A 27 -8.03 -8.52 16.54
C PRO A 27 -9.03 -7.69 15.74
N ARG A 28 -9.33 -6.51 16.28
CA ARG A 28 -9.79 -5.35 15.51
C ARG A 28 -8.93 -5.25 14.25
N GLY A 29 -9.43 -5.84 13.17
CA GLY A 29 -8.89 -5.67 11.84
C GLY A 29 -9.23 -4.27 11.39
N GLY A 30 -8.39 -3.30 11.78
CA GLY A 30 -8.30 -2.00 11.16
C GLY A 30 -7.95 -2.19 9.70
N GLY A 31 -8.95 -2.56 8.90
CA GLY A 31 -8.88 -2.67 7.46
C GLY A 31 -8.49 -1.29 6.95
N ALA A 32 -7.25 -1.22 6.48
CA ALA A 32 -6.65 -0.05 5.88
C ALA A 32 -7.69 0.74 5.06
N ARG A 33 -7.94 1.98 5.49
CA ARG A 33 -8.56 3.05 4.72
C ARG A 33 -7.72 3.29 3.44
N GLY A 34 -7.82 2.37 2.49
CA GLY A 34 -7.20 2.44 1.17
C GLY A 34 -8.02 3.31 0.22
N GLY A 35 -8.61 4.40 0.73
CA GLY A 35 -9.50 5.29 -0.01
C GLY A 35 -9.40 6.77 0.39
N ALA A 36 -8.42 7.15 1.20
CA ALA A 36 -8.24 8.53 1.67
C ALA A 36 -7.02 9.22 1.05
N LYS A 37 -6.64 8.88 -0.20
CA LYS A 37 -5.35 9.31 -0.79
C LYS A 37 -5.41 10.50 -1.73
N GLY A 38 -6.60 10.90 -2.18
CA GLY A 38 -6.81 12.13 -2.96
C GLY A 38 -7.41 13.28 -2.15
N HIS A 39 -7.72 13.06 -0.86
CA HIS A 39 -8.52 13.99 -0.05
C HIS A 39 -7.77 14.58 1.16
N ARG A 40 -6.47 14.31 1.30
CA ARG A 40 -5.73 14.78 2.49
C ARG A 40 -5.51 16.29 2.49
N LEU A 41 -5.42 16.89 1.31
CA LEU A 41 -5.25 18.32 1.18
C LEU A 41 -6.58 19.04 1.41
N GLU A 42 -7.66 18.47 0.88
CA GLU A 42 -9.04 18.91 1.09
C GLU A 42 -9.44 18.80 2.57
N GLN A 43 -9.14 17.66 3.21
CA GLN A 43 -9.35 17.47 4.66
C GLN A 43 -8.57 18.47 5.51
N LEU A 44 -7.38 18.87 5.08
CA LEU A 44 -6.59 19.89 5.77
C LEU A 44 -7.31 21.24 5.72
N THR A 45 -7.94 21.57 4.59
CA THR A 45 -8.68 22.83 4.43
C THR A 45 -10.07 22.81 5.06
N GLU A 46 -10.74 21.65 5.13
CA GLU A 46 -12.01 21.47 5.84
C GLU A 46 -11.89 21.82 7.33
N GLY A 47 -10.75 21.53 7.96
CA GLY A 47 -10.50 21.86 9.37
C GLY A 47 -10.24 23.34 9.66
N LEU A 48 -10.15 24.20 8.63
CA LEU A 48 -9.79 25.62 8.78
C LEU A 48 -11.01 26.56 8.84
N ASN A 49 -12.23 26.05 8.67
CA ASN A 49 -13.47 26.85 8.65
C ASN A 49 -13.36 28.08 7.74
N LEU A 50 -12.86 27.89 6.51
CA LEU A 50 -12.62 28.97 5.55
C LEU A 50 -13.92 29.69 5.18
N THR A 51 -13.87 31.02 5.04
CA THR A 51 -14.96 31.79 4.44
C THR A 51 -15.12 31.45 2.95
N PRO A 52 -16.28 31.72 2.33
CA PRO A 52 -16.46 31.49 0.90
C PRO A 52 -15.37 32.13 0.03
N ASP A 53 -14.97 33.37 0.35
CA ASP A 53 -13.91 34.08 -0.37
C ASP A 53 -12.53 33.44 -0.20
N GLN A 54 -12.24 32.88 0.97
CA GLN A 54 -11.00 32.15 1.22
C GLN A 54 -10.99 30.83 0.47
N GLN A 55 -12.10 30.10 0.48
CA GLN A 55 -12.24 28.84 -0.25
C GLN A 55 -12.07 29.05 -1.76
N ALA A 56 -12.66 30.10 -2.33
CA ALA A 56 -12.49 30.45 -3.73
C ALA A 56 -11.02 30.73 -4.12
N LYS A 57 -10.22 31.28 -3.19
CA LYS A 57 -8.78 31.54 -3.40
C LYS A 57 -7.91 30.29 -3.20
N VAL A 58 -8.32 29.36 -2.34
CA VAL A 58 -7.56 28.16 -2.01
C VAL A 58 -7.80 27.04 -3.02
N GLN A 59 -9.02 26.93 -3.56
CA GLN A 59 -9.39 25.86 -4.48
C GLN A 59 -8.42 25.69 -5.68
N PRO A 60 -7.99 26.76 -6.38
CA PRO A 60 -7.03 26.63 -7.47
C PRO A 60 -5.66 26.07 -7.03
N LEU A 61 -5.21 26.39 -5.80
CA LEU A 61 -3.95 25.88 -5.25
C LEU A 61 -4.05 24.37 -4.98
N ILE A 62 -5.20 23.91 -4.48
CA ILE A 62 -5.47 22.49 -4.28
C ILE A 62 -5.48 21.77 -5.63
N ASP A 63 -6.21 22.32 -6.61
CA ASP A 63 -6.35 21.69 -7.92
C ASP A 63 -5.02 21.58 -8.67
N GLN A 64 -4.13 22.56 -8.50
CA GLN A 64 -2.76 22.50 -9.02
C GLN A 64 -1.90 21.44 -8.31
N ALA A 65 -2.10 21.24 -7.00
CA ALA A 65 -1.30 20.29 -6.21
C ALA A 65 -1.72 18.82 -6.42
N LYS A 66 -3.02 18.55 -6.65
CA LYS A 66 -3.57 17.21 -6.89
C LYS A 66 -2.75 16.35 -7.87
N PRO A 67 -2.48 16.78 -9.11
CA PRO A 67 -1.73 15.96 -10.06
C PRO A 67 -0.29 15.67 -9.61
N GLN A 68 0.36 16.63 -8.96
CA GLN A 68 1.74 16.46 -8.45
C GLN A 68 1.78 15.40 -7.34
N ILE A 69 0.83 15.46 -6.41
CA ILE A 69 0.71 14.47 -5.34
C ILE A 69 0.40 13.08 -5.92
N ALA A 70 -0.49 13.00 -6.91
CA ALA A 70 -0.82 11.74 -7.58
C ALA A 70 0.41 11.12 -8.25
N GLU A 71 1.24 11.94 -8.90
CA GLU A 71 2.46 11.49 -9.57
C GLU A 71 3.52 10.99 -8.57
N ILE A 72 3.80 11.78 -7.53
CA ILE A 72 4.69 11.37 -6.43
C ILE A 72 4.19 10.07 -5.80
N HIS A 73 2.87 9.94 -5.61
CA HIS A 73 2.28 8.74 -5.07
C HIS A 73 2.53 7.53 -5.97
N ARG A 74 2.33 7.69 -7.28
CA ARG A 74 2.56 6.66 -8.30
C ARG A 74 4.00 6.19 -8.29
N GLU A 75 4.96 7.11 -8.35
CA GLU A 75 6.39 6.79 -8.32
C GLU A 75 6.81 6.11 -7.02
N ALA A 76 6.36 6.64 -5.86
CA ALA A 76 6.67 6.07 -4.57
C ALA A 76 6.13 4.63 -4.45
N MET A 77 4.91 4.38 -4.92
CA MET A 77 4.33 3.04 -4.94
C MET A 77 5.08 2.09 -5.88
N GLN A 78 5.59 2.56 -7.02
CA GLN A 78 6.42 1.75 -7.92
C GLN A 78 7.75 1.37 -7.27
N LYS A 79 8.45 2.34 -6.67
CA LYS A 79 9.71 2.10 -5.93
C LYS A 79 9.50 1.14 -4.77
N MET A 80 8.45 1.37 -3.98
CA MET A 80 8.09 0.48 -2.87
C MET A 80 7.80 -0.94 -3.34
N LYS A 81 7.05 -1.11 -4.43
CA LYS A 81 6.79 -2.43 -5.01
C LYS A 81 8.09 -3.13 -5.42
N SER A 82 9.01 -2.42 -6.07
CA SER A 82 10.31 -2.95 -6.48
C SER A 82 11.13 -3.45 -5.28
N VAL A 83 11.25 -2.64 -4.22
CA VAL A 83 11.95 -3.01 -2.99
C VAL A 83 11.33 -4.25 -2.36
N ILE A 84 10.00 -4.26 -2.18
CA ILE A 84 9.29 -5.41 -1.59
C ILE A 84 9.52 -6.69 -2.43
N THR A 85 9.42 -6.60 -3.76
CA THR A 85 9.66 -7.76 -4.63
C THR A 85 11.09 -8.25 -4.54
N SER A 86 12.09 -7.35 -4.56
CA SER A 86 13.50 -7.72 -4.43
C SER A 86 13.78 -8.40 -3.10
N THR A 87 13.31 -7.82 -1.99
CA THR A 87 13.48 -8.38 -0.65
C THR A 87 12.78 -9.72 -0.51
N ALA A 88 11.56 -9.87 -1.05
CA ALA A 88 10.85 -11.14 -1.02
C ALA A 88 11.61 -12.25 -1.77
N SER A 89 12.23 -11.93 -2.92
CA SER A 89 13.06 -12.89 -3.66
C SER A 89 14.31 -13.32 -2.88
N GLN A 90 14.91 -12.41 -2.12
CA GLN A 90 16.08 -12.72 -1.28
C GLN A 90 15.71 -13.56 -0.05
N ILE A 91 14.53 -13.35 0.54
CA ILE A 91 14.03 -14.12 1.69
C ILE A 91 13.57 -15.51 1.27
N ARG A 92 12.96 -15.66 0.08
CA ARG A 92 12.36 -16.92 -0.40
C ARG A 92 13.25 -18.17 -0.23
N PRO A 93 14.55 -18.18 -0.61
CA PRO A 93 15.40 -19.36 -0.43
C PRO A 93 15.68 -19.73 1.03
N LEU A 94 15.42 -18.83 1.98
CA LEU A 94 15.59 -19.07 3.42
C LEU A 94 14.34 -19.68 4.08
N LEU A 95 13.26 -19.82 3.31
CA LEU A 95 11.97 -20.30 3.80
C LEU A 95 11.80 -21.80 3.56
N THR A 96 11.05 -22.45 4.45
CA THR A 96 10.56 -23.81 4.20
C THR A 96 9.52 -23.83 3.08
N ALA A 97 9.23 -25.01 2.50
CA ALA A 97 8.23 -25.15 1.44
C ALA A 97 6.84 -24.61 1.84
N GLU A 98 6.40 -24.87 3.09
CA GLU A 98 5.12 -24.36 3.57
C GLU A 98 5.10 -22.83 3.71
N GLN A 99 6.21 -22.23 4.15
CA GLN A 99 6.34 -20.77 4.27
C GLN A 99 6.36 -20.09 2.89
N GLN A 100 7.01 -20.71 1.90
CA GLN A 100 6.98 -20.24 0.52
C GLN A 100 5.55 -20.25 -0.05
N LYS A 101 4.80 -21.33 0.19
CA LYS A 101 3.38 -21.42 -0.22
C LYS A 101 2.55 -20.29 0.40
N LYS A 102 2.73 -20.02 1.69
CA LYS A 102 2.04 -18.92 2.40
C LYS A 102 2.45 -17.54 1.85
N LEU A 103 3.70 -17.36 1.46
CA LEU A 103 4.17 -16.13 0.81
C LEU A 103 3.46 -15.91 -0.53
N ASP A 104 3.32 -16.96 -1.34
CA ASP A 104 2.65 -16.89 -2.65
C ASP A 104 1.15 -16.61 -2.55
N GLU A 105 0.46 -17.28 -1.63
CA GLU A 105 -0.96 -17.05 -1.36
C GLU A 105 -1.22 -15.59 -0.97
N ASN A 106 -0.38 -15.03 -0.09
CA ASN A 106 -0.47 -13.63 0.30
C ASN A 106 -0.20 -12.67 -0.86
N GLN A 107 0.78 -12.97 -1.72
CA GLN A 107 1.05 -12.17 -2.91
C GLN A 107 -0.10 -12.22 -3.91
N ASN A 108 -0.69 -13.39 -4.13
CA ASN A 108 -1.82 -13.59 -5.03
C ASN A 108 -3.09 -12.91 -4.52
N ALA A 109 -3.38 -13.02 -3.22
CA ALA A 109 -4.51 -12.31 -2.61
C ALA A 109 -4.38 -10.78 -2.74
N ARG A 110 -3.16 -10.24 -2.60
CA ARG A 110 -2.88 -8.80 -2.81
C ARG A 110 -3.09 -8.39 -4.27
N ARG A 111 -2.62 -9.21 -5.24
CA ARG A 111 -2.83 -8.96 -6.67
C ARG A 111 -4.29 -9.03 -7.07
N GLY A 112 -5.03 -10.04 -6.60
CA GLY A 112 -6.46 -10.20 -6.86
C GLY A 112 -7.28 -8.99 -6.37
N LYS A 113 -7.02 -8.52 -5.15
CA LYS A 113 -7.65 -7.30 -4.61
C LYS A 113 -7.33 -6.04 -5.42
N MET A 114 -6.11 -5.93 -5.95
CA MET A 114 -5.71 -4.80 -6.80
C MET A 114 -6.39 -4.83 -8.17
N ASN A 115 -6.49 -6.01 -8.78
CA ASN A 115 -7.15 -6.20 -10.07
C ASN A 115 -8.66 -5.98 -9.97
N ALA A 116 -9.30 -6.46 -8.90
CA ALA A 116 -10.73 -6.22 -8.64
C ALA A 116 -11.06 -4.73 -8.45
N ARG A 117 -10.14 -3.95 -7.88
CA ARG A 117 -10.25 -2.48 -7.76
C ARG A 117 -10.07 -1.73 -9.07
N LYS A 118 -9.57 -2.40 -10.11
CA LYS A 118 -9.36 -1.87 -11.47
C LYS A 118 -10.43 -2.38 -12.45
N GLY A 119 -11.58 -2.86 -11.95
CA GLY A 119 -12.73 -3.31 -12.75
C GLY A 119 -13.23 -2.24 -13.75
N PRO A 120 -14.06 -2.64 -14.74
CA PRO A 120 -14.18 -1.94 -16.02
C PRO A 120 -14.50 -0.46 -15.81
N GLY A 121 -13.73 0.40 -16.50
CA GLY A 121 -14.02 1.84 -16.56
C GLY A 121 -15.46 2.08 -17.00
N PRO A 122 -16.00 3.31 -16.75
CA PRO A 122 -17.37 3.64 -17.12
C PRO A 122 -17.62 3.14 -18.53
N ARG A 123 -18.63 2.28 -18.67
CA ARG A 123 -19.13 1.90 -19.98
C ARG A 123 -19.47 3.22 -20.64
N ASP A 124 -18.84 3.48 -21.78
CA ASP A 124 -19.29 4.52 -22.69
C ASP A 124 -20.78 4.23 -22.92
N GLU A 125 -21.63 4.98 -22.21
CA GLU A 125 -22.95 5.33 -22.69
C GLU A 125 -22.68 6.09 -23.99
N MET A 126 -22.49 5.33 -25.07
CA MET A 126 -22.72 5.85 -26.40
C MET A 126 -24.22 6.07 -26.47
N ASP A 127 -24.58 7.33 -26.24
CA ASP A 127 -25.68 7.98 -26.94
C ASP A 127 -25.63 7.55 -28.42
N GLU A 128 -26.73 6.99 -28.93
CA GLU A 128 -27.13 6.76 -30.34
C GLU A 128 -28.29 5.75 -30.28
N ASP A 129 -29.59 6.00 -30.55
CA ASP A 129 -30.37 7.10 -31.13
C ASP A 129 -31.81 7.05 -30.55
#